data_AF-A0A0T1SQZ5-F1
#
_entry.id   AF-A0A0T1SQZ5-F1
#
_cell.length_a   1.000
_cell.length_b   1.000
_cell.length_c   1.000
_cell.angle_alpha   90.00
_cell.angle_beta   90.00
_cell.angle_gamma   90.00
#
_symmetry.space_group_name_H-M   'P 1'
#
loop_
_entity.id
_entity.type
_entity.pdbx_description
1 polymer ?
#
loop_
_entity_poly.entity_id
_entity_poly.type
_entity_poly.pdbx_seq_one_letter_code
_entity_poly.pdbx_strand_id
1 'polypeptide(L)'
;MWTTSSAGRPAGNTDPVADAAPGYAVEEYNYPNADKILAEKNIVLKRGDGHIVLADCASEAGLLEVWARSKDKICFKVTGNSGWLTLEIPAVYAVKGSVDQSAQVDMTVGTEEKSFDVAKNTWTAVGESADPEGRDHMLVEIRTSK
;
A
#
# COMPACT_ATOMS: atom_id res chain seq x y z
N MET A 1 -74.43 17.88 -10.29
CA MET A 1 -73.41 17.22 -9.46
C MET A 1 -73.26 15.79 -9.96
N TRP A 2 -72.13 15.47 -10.60
CA TRP A 2 -71.79 14.09 -11.00
C TRP A 2 -70.76 13.56 -10.01
N THR A 3 -70.96 12.35 -9.52
CA THR A 3 -69.92 11.59 -8.82
C THR A 3 -69.90 10.16 -9.34
N THR A 4 -68.71 9.80 -9.83
CA THR A 4 -68.27 8.55 -10.44
C THR A 4 -68.08 7.42 -9.42
N SER A 5 -68.36 6.18 -9.84
CA SER A 5 -67.86 4.94 -9.22
C SER A 5 -66.38 4.71 -9.55
N SER A 6 -65.62 4.06 -8.65
CA SER A 6 -64.72 2.91 -8.95
C SER A 6 -63.96 2.40 -7.72
N ALA A 7 -63.67 1.10 -7.74
CA ALA A 7 -63.10 0.23 -6.71
C ALA A 7 -61.58 0.39 -6.48
N GLY A 8 -61.08 -0.13 -5.35
CA GLY A 8 -59.64 -0.19 -5.03
C GLY A 8 -59.21 -1.38 -4.15
N ARG A 9 -58.62 -2.39 -4.81
CA ARG A 9 -57.50 -3.33 -4.49
C ARG A 9 -57.38 -4.07 -3.14
N PRO A 10 -56.97 -5.36 -3.15
CA PRO A 10 -56.74 -6.15 -1.94
C PRO A 10 -55.42 -5.79 -1.25
N ALA A 11 -55.41 -5.94 0.07
CA ALA A 11 -54.28 -5.70 0.96
C ALA A 11 -53.09 -6.62 0.62
N GLY A 12 -51.92 -6.01 0.39
CA GLY A 12 -50.67 -6.74 0.26
C GLY A 12 -50.22 -7.30 1.61
N ASN A 13 -49.90 -8.59 1.62
CA ASN A 13 -49.20 -9.27 2.71
C ASN A 13 -47.86 -8.57 2.99
N THR A 14 -47.72 -7.99 4.19
CA THR A 14 -46.41 -7.63 4.75
C THR A 14 -45.79 -8.87 5.37
N ASP A 15 -44.85 -9.48 4.66
CA ASP A 15 -43.91 -10.43 5.26
C ASP A 15 -42.98 -9.70 6.25
N PRO A 16 -42.67 -10.28 7.42
CA PRO A 16 -41.78 -9.66 8.38
C PRO A 16 -40.34 -9.70 7.86
N VAL A 17 -39.66 -8.55 7.90
CA VAL A 17 -38.21 -8.45 7.70
C VAL A 17 -37.55 -9.23 8.83
N ALA A 18 -37.04 -10.42 8.52
CA ALA A 18 -36.15 -11.15 9.41
C ALA A 18 -34.88 -10.31 9.63
N ASP A 19 -34.51 -10.19 10.90
CA ASP A 19 -33.32 -9.52 11.43
C ASP A 19 -32.06 -10.16 10.83
N ALA A 20 -31.64 -9.69 9.65
CA ALA A 20 -30.34 -10.04 9.09
C ALA A 20 -29.30 -9.18 9.80
N ALA A 21 -28.59 -9.76 10.76
CA ALA A 21 -27.41 -9.14 11.35
C ALA A 21 -26.50 -8.63 10.21
N PRO A 22 -25.98 -7.39 10.29
CA PRO A 22 -25.19 -6.82 9.22
C PRO A 22 -23.99 -7.72 8.92
N GLY A 23 -23.83 -8.09 7.65
CA GLY A 23 -22.71 -8.91 7.21
C GLY A 23 -21.38 -8.22 7.55
N TYR A 24 -20.43 -8.98 8.09
CA TYR A 24 -19.07 -8.49 8.32
C TYR A 24 -18.39 -8.22 6.97
N ALA A 25 -17.83 -7.03 6.79
CA ALA A 25 -16.93 -6.76 5.67
C ALA A 25 -15.57 -7.39 5.96
N VAL A 26 -15.11 -8.29 5.07
CA VAL A 26 -13.75 -8.82 5.10
C VAL A 26 -12.85 -7.81 4.40
N GLU A 27 -11.98 -7.14 5.16
CA GLU A 27 -10.99 -6.23 4.58
C GLU A 27 -9.78 -7.00 4.06
N GLU A 28 -9.63 -7.00 2.74
CA GLU A 28 -8.52 -7.70 2.09
C GLU A 28 -7.24 -6.86 2.01
N TYR A 29 -7.20 -5.60 2.46
CA TYR A 29 -6.00 -4.74 2.48
C TYR A 29 -5.20 -4.67 1.16
N ASN A 30 -5.81 -5.03 0.03
CA ASN A 30 -5.14 -5.04 -1.27
C ASN A 30 -4.80 -3.61 -1.69
N TYR A 31 -3.61 -3.43 -2.25
CA TYR A 31 -3.19 -2.11 -2.70
C TYR A 31 -4.02 -1.67 -3.92
N PRO A 32 -4.58 -0.44 -3.92
CA PRO A 32 -5.45 0.01 -5.00
C PRO A 32 -4.69 0.13 -6.33
N ASN A 33 -5.31 -0.35 -7.41
CA ASN A 33 -4.76 -0.31 -8.77
C ASN A 33 -3.42 -1.05 -8.95
N ALA A 34 -3.14 -2.10 -8.16
CA ALA A 34 -1.88 -2.85 -8.21
C ALA A 34 -1.50 -3.32 -9.63
N ASP A 35 -2.44 -3.87 -10.40
CA ASP A 35 -2.19 -4.35 -11.77
C ASP A 35 -1.76 -3.22 -12.72
N LYS A 36 -2.39 -2.04 -12.59
CA LYS A 36 -2.04 -0.87 -13.38
C LYS A 36 -0.64 -0.37 -13.02
N ILE A 37 -0.33 -0.35 -11.72
CA ILE A 37 1.00 0.05 -11.22
C ILE A 37 2.07 -0.92 -11.73
N LEU A 38 1.80 -2.22 -11.73
CA LEU A 38 2.69 -3.22 -12.31
C LEU A 38 2.90 -2.97 -13.82
N ALA A 39 1.83 -2.76 -14.58
CA ALA A 39 1.93 -2.54 -16.02
C ALA A 39 2.70 -1.25 -16.37
N GLU A 40 2.50 -0.17 -15.61
CA GLU A 40 3.07 1.15 -15.93
C GLU A 40 4.46 1.37 -15.31
N LYS A 41 4.70 0.83 -14.12
CA LYS A 41 5.91 1.10 -13.33
C LYS A 41 6.75 -0.15 -13.09
N ASN A 42 6.27 -1.33 -13.48
CA ASN A 42 6.96 -2.62 -13.33
C ASN A 42 7.39 -2.89 -11.86
N ILE A 43 6.51 -2.54 -10.90
CA ILE A 43 6.62 -2.84 -9.47
C ILE A 43 5.31 -3.47 -8.99
N VAL A 44 5.38 -4.35 -8.00
CA VAL A 44 4.18 -4.96 -7.41
C VAL A 44 3.92 -4.29 -6.05
N LEU A 45 2.72 -3.75 -5.85
CA LEU A 45 2.26 -3.33 -4.53
C LEU A 45 1.17 -4.31 -4.11
N LYS A 46 1.38 -5.04 -3.00
CA LYS A 46 0.54 -6.18 -2.64
C LYS A 46 -0.54 -5.78 -1.65
N ARG A 47 -0.15 -5.60 -0.38
CA ARG A 47 -1.07 -5.32 0.73
C ARG A 47 -0.49 -4.28 1.67
N GLY A 48 -1.34 -3.46 2.27
CA GLY A 48 -0.93 -2.49 3.29
C GLY A 48 -2.11 -1.91 4.05
N ASP A 49 -1.82 -1.15 5.09
CA ASP A 49 -2.83 -0.48 5.92
C ASP A 49 -3.25 0.91 5.38
N GLY A 50 -2.80 1.28 4.18
CA GLY A 50 -3.14 2.55 3.54
C GLY A 50 -2.33 3.75 4.03
N HIS A 51 -1.38 3.54 4.97
CA HIS A 51 -0.53 4.61 5.49
C HIS A 51 0.76 4.81 4.70
N ILE A 52 1.08 3.91 3.77
CA ILE A 52 2.21 4.05 2.85
C ILE A 52 1.65 3.99 1.43
N VAL A 53 1.63 5.13 0.76
CA VAL A 53 1.02 5.27 -0.57
C VAL A 53 2.04 5.75 -1.60
N LEU A 54 2.05 5.10 -2.76
CA LEU A 54 2.83 5.51 -3.92
C LEU A 54 2.49 6.95 -4.30
N ALA A 55 3.53 7.77 -4.45
CA ALA A 55 3.44 9.18 -4.79
C ALA A 55 4.33 9.52 -5.99
N ASP A 56 4.02 10.63 -6.66
CA ASP A 56 4.97 11.23 -7.58
C ASP A 56 6.13 11.83 -6.78
N CYS A 57 7.37 11.49 -7.12
CA CYS A 57 8.55 12.02 -6.46
C CYS A 57 8.71 13.54 -6.56
N ALA A 58 8.03 14.19 -7.51
CA ALA A 58 8.02 15.63 -7.66
C ALA A 58 6.83 16.31 -6.95
N SER A 59 5.88 15.56 -6.37
CA SER A 59 4.66 16.16 -5.80
C SER A 59 4.92 16.94 -4.51
N GLU A 60 5.84 16.48 -3.67
CA GLU A 60 6.20 17.13 -2.42
C GLU A 60 7.62 16.73 -1.96
N ALA A 61 8.22 17.55 -1.10
CA ALA A 61 9.49 17.21 -0.46
C ALA A 61 9.26 16.28 0.75
N GLY A 62 10.30 15.54 1.14
CA GLY A 62 10.26 14.74 2.38
C GLY A 62 9.55 13.39 2.26
N LEU A 63 9.26 12.94 1.04
CA LEU A 63 8.78 11.59 0.77
C LEU A 63 9.82 10.53 1.17
N LEU A 64 9.35 9.31 1.46
CA LEU A 64 10.23 8.15 1.55
C LEU A 64 10.68 7.77 0.13
N GLU A 65 11.98 7.70 -0.11
CA GLU A 65 12.54 7.47 -1.45
C GLU A 65 13.21 6.10 -1.51
N VAL A 66 12.80 5.25 -2.44
CA VAL A 66 13.37 3.93 -2.71
C VAL A 66 14.12 3.99 -4.04
N TRP A 67 15.38 3.63 -4.04
CA TRP A 67 16.25 3.71 -5.22
C TRP A 67 16.62 2.31 -5.68
N ALA A 68 16.25 2.00 -6.93
CA ALA A 68 16.48 0.71 -7.56
C ALA A 68 17.30 0.88 -8.84
N ARG A 69 18.13 -0.10 -9.21
CA ARG A 69 18.97 -0.01 -10.42
C ARG A 69 18.19 0.01 -11.71
N SER A 70 17.08 -0.72 -11.73
CA SER A 70 16.26 -0.93 -12.92
C SER A 70 15.28 0.23 -13.21
N LYS A 71 15.25 1.26 -12.35
CA LYS A 71 14.22 2.31 -12.35
C LYS A 71 14.79 3.64 -11.85
N ASP A 72 14.08 4.71 -12.16
CA ASP A 72 14.20 5.92 -11.35
C ASP A 72 13.71 5.67 -9.92
N LYS A 73 14.00 6.61 -9.02
CA LYS A 73 13.54 6.53 -7.63
C LYS A 73 12.00 6.40 -7.54
N ILE A 74 11.54 5.55 -6.63
CA ILE A 74 10.13 5.33 -6.31
C ILE A 74 9.84 6.04 -4.99
N CYS A 75 8.83 6.90 -4.96
CA CYS A 75 8.51 7.66 -3.76
C CYS A 75 7.21 7.21 -3.13
N PHE A 76 7.22 7.14 -1.79
CA PHE A 76 6.05 6.84 -0.99
C PHE A 76 5.78 7.99 -0.04
N LYS A 77 4.51 8.39 0.01
CA LYS A 77 4.00 9.26 1.05
C LYS A 77 3.60 8.41 2.24
N VAL A 78 4.09 8.80 3.41
CA VAL A 78 3.71 8.17 4.68
C VAL A 78 2.66 9.05 5.34
N THR A 79 1.52 8.47 5.68
CA THR A 79 0.44 9.11 6.43
C THR A 79 0.30 8.43 7.79
N GLY A 80 -0.22 9.14 8.80
CA GLY A 80 -0.34 8.59 10.16
C GLY A 80 0.99 8.54 10.95
N ASN A 81 0.97 7.82 12.08
CA ASN A 81 2.14 7.66 12.98
C ASN A 81 2.92 6.36 12.74
N SER A 82 2.34 5.46 11.95
CA SER A 82 2.92 4.17 11.57
C SER A 82 2.22 3.68 10.31
N GLY A 83 2.87 2.78 9.57
CA GLY A 83 2.29 2.18 8.38
C GLY A 83 3.01 0.90 7.99
N TRP A 84 2.37 0.05 7.18
CA TRP A 84 3.03 -1.09 6.56
C TRP A 84 2.55 -1.31 5.13
N LEU A 85 3.47 -1.76 4.29
CA LEU A 85 3.23 -2.09 2.90
C LEU A 85 4.12 -3.25 2.48
N THR A 86 3.49 -4.33 2.00
CA THR A 86 4.16 -5.42 1.30
C THR A 86 4.17 -5.13 -0.19
N LEU A 87 5.30 -5.39 -0.84
CA LEU A 87 5.57 -5.01 -2.21
C LEU A 87 6.64 -5.92 -2.83
N GLU A 88 6.95 -5.71 -4.11
CA GLU A 88 8.13 -6.28 -4.76
C GLU A 88 8.78 -5.21 -5.62
N ILE A 89 9.97 -4.76 -5.21
CA ILE A 89 10.81 -3.87 -6.01
C ILE A 89 12.20 -4.52 -6.13
N PRO A 90 12.62 -4.95 -7.33
CA PRO A 90 13.90 -5.62 -7.52
C PRO A 90 15.07 -4.63 -7.54
N ALA A 91 16.25 -5.11 -7.15
CA ALA A 91 17.53 -4.42 -7.22
C ALA A 91 17.52 -3.04 -6.51
N VAL A 92 16.95 -3.00 -5.29
CA VAL A 92 16.99 -1.79 -4.45
C VAL A 92 18.35 -1.69 -3.78
N TYR A 93 18.98 -0.51 -3.87
CA TYR A 93 20.34 -0.28 -3.38
C TYR A 93 20.46 0.87 -2.37
N ALA A 94 19.46 1.75 -2.30
CA ALA A 94 19.41 2.81 -1.30
C ALA A 94 17.97 3.15 -0.94
N VAL A 95 17.76 3.52 0.32
CA VAL A 95 16.48 4.06 0.80
C VAL A 95 16.75 5.33 1.58
N LYS A 96 15.93 6.35 1.37
CA LYS A 96 15.90 7.56 2.18
C LYS A 96 14.62 7.58 3.00
N GLY A 97 14.76 7.71 4.32
CA GLY A 97 13.61 7.87 5.21
C GLY A 97 12.85 9.16 4.90
N SER A 98 11.53 9.15 5.14
CA SER A 98 10.72 10.36 5.01
C SER A 98 11.14 11.43 6.02
N VAL A 99 10.69 12.67 5.83
CA VAL A 99 11.06 13.78 6.72
C VAL A 99 10.64 13.56 8.17
N ASP A 100 9.46 12.96 8.39
CA ASP A 100 8.86 12.84 9.72
C ASP A 100 8.87 11.43 10.30
N GLN A 101 9.11 10.40 9.48
CA GLN A 101 9.01 8.98 9.86
C GLN A 101 10.28 8.21 9.52
N SER A 102 10.73 7.37 10.46
CA SER A 102 11.71 6.32 10.19
C SER A 102 11.04 5.17 9.47
N ALA A 103 11.83 4.30 8.86
CA ALA A 103 11.35 3.07 8.27
C ALA A 103 12.24 1.89 8.65
N GLN A 104 11.65 0.70 8.66
CA GLN A 104 12.35 -0.56 8.51
C GLN A 104 11.98 -1.13 7.15
N VAL A 105 12.97 -1.60 6.40
CA VAL A 105 12.76 -2.23 5.11
C VAL A 105 13.27 -3.67 5.14
N ASP A 106 12.40 -4.59 4.73
CA ASP A 106 12.75 -6.01 4.64
C ASP A 106 12.98 -6.39 3.18
N MET A 107 14.06 -7.12 2.95
CA MET A 107 14.55 -7.48 1.64
C MET A 107 14.84 -8.98 1.57
N THR A 108 14.77 -9.52 0.35
CA THR A 108 15.15 -10.90 0.05
C THR A 108 16.31 -10.94 -0.94
N VAL A 109 17.21 -11.91 -0.75
CA VAL A 109 18.29 -12.25 -1.67
C VAL A 109 18.44 -13.77 -1.71
N GLY A 110 18.07 -14.38 -2.84
CA GLY A 110 17.93 -15.84 -2.91
C GLY A 110 16.89 -16.34 -1.89
N THR A 111 17.34 -17.10 -0.90
CA THR A 111 16.49 -17.60 0.21
C THR A 111 16.73 -16.87 1.53
N GLU A 112 17.58 -15.84 1.54
CA GLU A 112 17.89 -15.05 2.73
C GLU A 112 16.94 -13.86 2.85
N GLU A 113 16.59 -13.51 4.08
CA GLU A 113 15.92 -12.26 4.44
C GLU A 113 16.91 -11.32 5.15
N LYS A 114 16.80 -10.03 4.87
CA LYS A 114 17.61 -8.96 5.49
C LYS A 114 16.70 -7.79 5.84
N SER A 115 16.87 -7.25 7.03
CA SER A 115 16.17 -6.04 7.49
C SER A 115 17.16 -4.89 7.62
N PHE A 116 16.75 -3.70 7.21
CA PHE A 116 17.54 -2.48 7.34
C PHE A 116 16.73 -1.37 8.00
N ASP A 117 17.31 -0.75 9.02
CA ASP A 117 16.71 0.42 9.66
C ASP A 117 17.11 1.70 8.92
N VAL A 118 16.11 2.52 8.63
CA VAL A 118 16.23 3.78 7.89
C VAL A 118 15.79 4.91 8.79
N ALA A 119 16.75 5.74 9.21
CA ALA A 119 16.45 6.91 10.02
C ALA A 119 15.71 7.99 9.21
N LYS A 120 14.97 8.84 9.93
CA LYS A 120 14.24 9.98 9.36
C LYS A 120 15.15 10.85 8.50
N ASN A 121 14.67 11.22 7.32
CA ASN A 121 15.35 12.08 6.36
C ASN A 121 16.82 11.68 6.07
N THR A 122 17.16 10.42 6.26
CA THR A 122 18.53 9.91 6.21
C THR A 122 18.65 8.87 5.12
N TRP A 123 19.78 8.89 4.42
CA TRP A 123 20.12 7.90 3.42
C TRP A 123 20.73 6.66 4.09
N THR A 124 20.18 5.50 3.75
CA THR A 124 20.66 4.20 4.17
C THR A 124 21.03 3.39 2.94
N ALA A 125 22.26 2.87 2.92
CA ALA A 125 22.69 1.86 1.96
C ALA A 125 22.00 0.54 2.30
N VAL A 126 21.38 -0.09 1.30
CA VAL A 126 20.67 -1.36 1.43
C VAL A 126 20.98 -2.25 0.23
N GLY A 127 20.49 -3.48 0.24
CA GLY A 127 20.65 -4.42 -0.86
C GLY A 127 22.11 -4.58 -1.30
N GLU A 128 22.38 -4.50 -2.60
CA GLU A 128 23.74 -4.66 -3.15
C GLU A 128 24.77 -3.71 -2.52
N SER A 129 24.35 -2.52 -2.06
CA SER A 129 25.27 -1.52 -1.52
C SER A 129 25.66 -1.81 -0.07
N ALA A 130 24.90 -2.67 0.60
CA ALA A 130 25.18 -3.15 1.95
C ALA A 130 25.58 -4.65 1.97
N ASP A 131 25.56 -5.32 0.82
CA ASP A 131 25.96 -6.71 0.65
C ASP A 131 27.43 -6.79 0.17
N PRO A 132 28.35 -7.39 0.94
CA PRO A 132 29.74 -7.58 0.52
C PRO A 132 29.91 -8.35 -0.80
N GLU A 133 28.93 -9.18 -1.15
CA GLU A 133 28.91 -9.95 -2.40
C GLU A 133 28.29 -9.15 -3.57
N GLY A 134 27.74 -7.95 -3.30
CA GLY A 134 27.15 -7.08 -4.32
C GLY A 134 25.92 -7.68 -5.00
N ARG A 135 25.17 -8.55 -4.31
CA ARG A 135 24.00 -9.23 -4.87
C ARG A 135 22.80 -8.30 -4.95
N ASP A 136 21.93 -8.51 -5.94
CA ASP A 136 20.67 -7.78 -6.07
C ASP A 136 19.66 -8.27 -5.02
N HIS A 137 19.11 -7.33 -4.23
CA HIS A 137 18.07 -7.63 -3.24
C HIS A 137 16.72 -7.10 -3.73
N MET A 138 15.67 -7.85 -3.46
CA MET A 138 14.29 -7.44 -3.70
C MET A 138 13.68 -6.91 -2.41
N LEU A 139 13.19 -5.67 -2.44
CA LEU A 139 12.41 -5.09 -1.34
C LEU A 139 11.04 -5.76 -1.28
N VAL A 140 10.70 -6.31 -0.11
CA VAL A 140 9.46 -7.07 0.09
C VAL A 140 8.51 -6.44 1.10
N GLU A 141 9.01 -5.63 2.02
CA GLU A 141 8.17 -4.90 2.98
C GLU A 141 8.79 -3.55 3.38
N ILE A 142 7.94 -2.56 3.60
CA ILE A 142 8.27 -1.31 4.27
C ILE A 142 7.36 -1.19 5.50
N ARG A 143 7.95 -0.90 6.66
CA ARG A 143 7.24 -0.48 7.87
C ARG A 143 7.72 0.90 8.27
N THR A 144 6.81 1.80 8.62
CA THR A 144 7.14 3.16 9.04
C THR A 144 6.69 3.41 10.47
N SER A 145 7.41 4.30 11.15
CA SER A 145 7.10 4.73 12.51
C SER A 145 7.57 6.17 12.75
N LYS A 146 6.85 6.86 13.65
CA LYS A 146 7.20 8.21 14.12
C LYS A 146 8.27 8.19 15.20
#